data_AF-A0A8T3XGR8-F1
#
_entry.id   AF-A0A8T3XGR8-F1
#
_cell.length_a   1.000
_cell.length_b   1.000
_cell.length_c   1.000
_cell.angle_alpha   90.00
_cell.angle_beta   90.00
_cell.angle_gamma   90.00
#
_symmetry.space_group_name_H-M   'P 1'
#
loop_
_entity.id
_entity.type
_entity.pdbx_description
1 polymer ?
#
loop_
_entity_poly.entity_id
_entity_poly.type
_entity_poly.pdbx_seq_one_letter_code
_entity_poly.pdbx_strand_id
1 'polypeptide(L)'
;MLDFAKIKTISIKQRKNKVKLNDLIKPENSKVLIKSKDFGELVNEIIKSHKNDKQIILMMGAHVIKVGMSLLIIDLMKKGVIKHIAMNGAGPIHDFELALIGETSEYVEQTIEDGTFGMIEETGRILNEAIKEGAKNNFGMGYAIGKKINDLNLPHKESSILYNAYKLNIPVTVHVAIGTDIIHQHPSCDGASVGKTTYQDFRIFTESVSKLEDGVVLNIGCAVILPEVFLKALTIARNLDYKVKNLTAANLDMIDHYRPRENVVKRPTSLGGKGFIIIERHEKTIPTLHRMVVDKTR
;
A
#
# COMPACT_ATOMS: atom_id res chain seq x y z
N MET A 1 1.24 -24.56 24.02
CA MET A 1 1.00 -23.35 23.21
C MET A 1 0.24 -22.35 24.07
N LEU A 2 0.48 -21.04 23.90
CA LEU A 2 -0.31 -20.01 24.58
C LEU A 2 -1.75 -19.99 24.04
N ASP A 3 -2.71 -19.68 24.90
CA ASP A 3 -4.12 -19.54 24.52
C ASP A 3 -4.41 -18.09 24.11
N PHE A 4 -4.50 -17.85 22.80
CA PHE A 4 -4.71 -16.51 22.24
C PHE A 4 -6.12 -15.96 22.52
N ALA A 5 -7.09 -16.79 22.93
CA ALA A 5 -8.40 -16.32 23.36
C ALA A 5 -8.34 -15.51 24.67
N LYS A 6 -7.23 -15.62 25.42
CA LYS A 6 -7.00 -14.87 26.67
C LYS A 6 -6.28 -13.53 26.45
N ILE A 7 -5.92 -13.19 25.20
CA ILE A 7 -5.31 -11.90 24.88
C ILE A 7 -6.32 -10.79 25.19
N LYS A 8 -5.87 -9.78 25.94
CA LYS A 8 -6.68 -8.64 26.33
C LYS A 8 -6.49 -7.52 25.32
N THR A 9 -7.58 -6.85 24.99
CA THR A 9 -7.62 -5.70 24.09
C THR A 9 -8.05 -4.46 24.85
N ILE A 10 -7.71 -3.29 24.30
CA ILE A 10 -8.11 -1.98 24.79
C ILE A 10 -8.91 -1.24 23.72
N SER A 11 -9.74 -0.29 24.13
CA SER A 11 -10.45 0.56 23.17
C SER A 11 -9.47 1.53 22.51
N ILE A 12 -9.64 1.75 21.21
CA ILE A 12 -8.89 2.74 20.42
C ILE A 12 -8.95 4.15 21.03
N LYS A 13 -10.02 4.47 21.79
CA LYS A 13 -10.18 5.75 22.49
C LYS A 13 -9.16 5.96 23.61
N GLN A 14 -8.57 4.89 24.13
CA GLN A 14 -7.55 4.95 25.18
C GLN A 14 -6.14 5.15 24.61
N ARG A 15 -5.95 4.89 23.31
CA ARG A 15 -4.65 4.99 22.65
C ARG A 15 -4.36 6.43 22.22
N LYS A 16 -3.17 6.93 22.56
CA LYS A 16 -2.65 8.18 22.00
C LYS A 16 -2.06 7.94 20.61
N ASN A 17 -2.50 8.73 19.63
CA ASN A 17 -2.08 8.61 18.23
C ASN A 17 -1.11 9.72 17.84
N LYS A 18 -0.18 9.41 16.93
CA LYS A 18 0.87 10.32 16.45
C LYS A 18 0.47 11.09 15.19
N VAL A 19 -0.45 10.55 14.40
CA VAL A 19 -0.81 11.07 13.07
C VAL A 19 -2.30 11.35 13.05
N LYS A 20 -2.68 12.53 12.56
CA LYS A 20 -4.07 13.01 12.47
C LYS A 20 -4.39 13.46 11.05
N LEU A 21 -5.68 13.66 10.76
CA LEU A 21 -6.13 14.18 9.45
C LEU A 21 -5.46 15.50 9.04
N ASN A 22 -5.18 16.38 10.01
CA ASN A 22 -4.53 17.67 9.73
C ASN A 22 -3.06 17.54 9.32
N ASP A 23 -2.43 16.39 9.58
CA ASP A 23 -1.06 16.10 9.15
C ASP A 23 -1.01 15.61 7.68
N LEU A 24 -2.17 15.30 7.08
CA LEU A 24 -2.23 14.85 5.69
C LEU A 24 -1.99 16.02 4.72
N ILE A 25 -1.11 15.80 3.74
CA ILE A 25 -0.85 16.81 2.70
C ILE A 25 -1.98 16.77 1.67
N LYS A 26 -2.75 17.86 1.59
CA LYS A 26 -3.79 18.02 0.57
C LYS A 26 -3.18 18.22 -0.83
N PRO A 27 -3.82 17.76 -1.91
CA PRO A 27 -3.31 17.88 -3.28
C PRO A 27 -2.88 19.29 -3.68
N GLU A 28 -3.67 20.31 -3.32
CA GLU A 28 -3.38 21.72 -3.58
C GLU A 28 -2.09 22.21 -2.91
N ASN A 29 -1.67 21.57 -1.81
CA ASN A 29 -0.49 21.92 -1.03
C ASN A 29 0.75 21.09 -1.40
N SER A 30 0.63 20.11 -2.31
CA SER A 30 1.80 19.36 -2.83
C SER A 30 2.79 20.29 -3.52
N LYS A 31 4.09 20.06 -3.38
CA LYS A 31 5.16 20.93 -3.95
C LYS A 31 6.28 20.09 -4.55
N VAL A 32 7.00 20.68 -5.51
CA VAL A 32 8.27 20.14 -6.02
C VAL A 32 9.36 20.42 -4.99
N LEU A 33 9.82 19.37 -4.31
CA LEU A 33 10.83 19.42 -3.25
C LEU A 33 12.14 18.73 -3.67
N ILE A 34 12.13 17.99 -4.78
CA ILE A 34 13.29 17.30 -5.34
C ILE A 34 13.57 17.86 -6.74
N LYS A 35 14.84 18.18 -7.02
CA LYS A 35 15.33 18.55 -8.34
C LYS A 35 16.50 17.65 -8.69
N SER A 36 16.22 16.49 -9.26
CA SER A 36 17.25 15.60 -9.80
C SER A 36 16.86 15.10 -11.19
N LYS A 37 17.86 14.79 -12.01
CA LYS A 37 17.67 14.29 -13.36
C LYS A 37 16.88 12.97 -13.34
N ASP A 38 17.32 12.02 -12.51
CA ASP A 38 16.69 10.69 -12.40
C ASP A 38 15.23 10.77 -11.97
N PHE A 39 14.89 11.68 -11.03
CA PHE A 39 13.50 11.88 -10.61
C PHE A 39 12.66 12.48 -11.74
N GLY A 40 13.22 13.44 -12.50
CA GLY A 40 12.57 14.00 -13.68
C GLY A 40 12.32 12.96 -14.77
N GLU A 41 13.28 12.06 -15.00
CA GLU A 41 13.14 10.94 -15.94
C GLU A 41 12.06 9.95 -15.50
N LEU A 42 12.04 9.56 -14.22
CA LEU A 42 10.97 8.73 -13.66
C LEU A 42 9.59 9.36 -13.88
N VAL A 43 9.43 10.65 -13.58
CA VAL A 43 8.18 11.39 -13.82
C VAL A 43 7.78 11.32 -15.29
N ASN A 44 8.73 11.50 -16.21
CA ASN A 44 8.43 11.44 -17.64
C ASN A 44 7.97 10.04 -18.08
N GLU A 45 8.56 8.96 -17.55
CA GLU A 45 8.10 7.59 -17.84
C GLU A 45 6.68 7.33 -17.28
N ILE A 46 6.35 7.86 -16.11
CA ILE A 46 4.99 7.79 -15.54
C ILE A 46 3.99 8.51 -16.44
N ILE A 47 4.29 9.75 -16.85
CA ILE A 47 3.41 10.53 -17.72
C ILE A 47 3.23 9.84 -19.08
N LYS A 48 4.32 9.33 -19.66
CA LYS A 48 4.27 8.59 -20.92
C LYS A 48 3.40 7.34 -20.81
N SER A 49 3.58 6.58 -19.73
CA SER A 49 2.79 5.36 -19.47
C SER A 49 1.31 5.69 -19.31
N HIS A 50 1.00 6.74 -18.54
CA HIS A 50 -0.38 7.19 -18.34
C HIS A 50 -1.04 7.65 -19.66
N LYS A 51 -0.35 8.47 -20.47
CA LYS A 51 -0.86 8.94 -21.78
C LYS A 51 -1.10 7.80 -22.78
N ASN A 52 -0.33 6.72 -22.68
CA ASN A 52 -0.47 5.54 -23.53
C ASN A 52 -1.37 4.46 -22.91
N ASP A 53 -2.16 4.81 -21.90
CA ASP A 53 -3.06 3.92 -21.17
C ASP A 53 -2.39 2.64 -20.61
N LYS A 54 -1.10 2.72 -20.28
CA LYS A 54 -0.34 1.60 -19.72
C LYS A 54 -0.62 1.40 -18.24
N GLN A 55 -0.23 0.23 -17.73
CA GLN A 55 -0.40 -0.12 -16.33
C GLN A 55 0.59 0.67 -15.46
N ILE A 56 0.10 1.26 -14.37
CA ILE A 56 0.93 1.93 -13.36
C ILE A 56 0.52 1.38 -11.99
N ILE A 57 1.44 0.61 -11.41
CA ILE A 57 1.28 -0.07 -10.13
C ILE A 57 2.04 0.69 -9.04
N LEU A 58 1.37 1.03 -7.95
CA LEU A 58 2.02 1.53 -6.74
C LEU A 58 2.01 0.45 -5.66
N MET A 59 3.20 -0.02 -5.30
CA MET A 59 3.47 -0.83 -4.12
C MET A 59 3.91 0.09 -2.98
N MET A 60 3.29 0.00 -1.81
CA MET A 60 3.58 0.89 -0.69
C MET A 60 3.58 0.19 0.67
N GLY A 61 4.52 0.61 1.54
CA GLY A 61 4.48 0.27 2.95
C GLY A 61 3.62 1.25 3.77
N ALA A 62 3.21 0.81 4.96
CA ALA A 62 2.48 1.61 5.95
C ALA A 62 3.07 3.00 6.27
N HIS A 63 4.40 3.16 6.20
CA HIS A 63 5.04 4.43 6.55
C HIS A 63 4.56 5.60 5.68
N VAL A 64 4.19 5.33 4.42
CA VAL A 64 3.61 6.31 3.49
C VAL A 64 2.34 6.95 4.06
N ILE A 65 1.47 6.17 4.70
CA ILE A 65 0.25 6.67 5.35
C ILE A 65 0.63 7.45 6.62
N LYS A 66 1.57 6.92 7.42
CA LYS A 66 2.02 7.52 8.68
C LYS A 66 2.67 8.89 8.52
N VAL A 67 3.22 9.19 7.34
CA VAL A 67 3.79 10.51 7.04
C VAL A 67 2.85 11.43 6.26
N GLY A 68 1.57 11.05 6.14
CA GLY A 68 0.50 11.94 5.68
C GLY A 68 0.27 11.98 4.16
N MET A 69 0.69 10.95 3.42
CA MET A 69 0.69 10.98 1.95
C MET A 69 -0.59 10.44 1.29
N SER A 70 -1.56 9.95 2.07
CA SER A 70 -2.75 9.26 1.54
C SER A 70 -3.55 10.08 0.54
N LEU A 71 -3.79 11.37 0.82
CA LEU A 71 -4.60 12.23 -0.07
C LEU A 71 -3.95 12.47 -1.44
N LEU A 72 -2.62 12.45 -1.50
CA LEU A 72 -1.89 12.60 -2.77
C LEU A 72 -1.99 11.33 -3.61
N ILE A 73 -1.94 10.16 -2.98
CA ILE A 73 -2.14 8.88 -3.66
C ILE A 73 -3.57 8.78 -4.19
N ILE A 74 -4.55 9.17 -3.36
CA ILE A 74 -5.96 9.22 -3.74
C ILE A 74 -6.20 10.16 -4.93
N ASP A 75 -5.55 11.33 -4.98
CA ASP A 75 -5.67 12.24 -6.13
C ASP A 75 -5.09 11.63 -7.42
N LEU A 76 -3.94 10.96 -7.35
CA LEU A 76 -3.36 10.23 -8.48
C LEU A 76 -4.26 9.07 -8.94
N MET A 77 -4.96 8.40 -8.03
CA MET A 77 -5.98 7.39 -8.36
C MET A 77 -7.18 8.02 -9.06
N LYS A 78 -7.73 9.12 -8.52
CA LYS A 78 -8.87 9.85 -9.11
C LYS A 78 -8.58 10.36 -10.52
N LYS A 79 -7.32 10.69 -10.81
CA LYS A 79 -6.84 11.10 -12.14
C LYS A 79 -6.52 9.94 -13.08
N GLY A 80 -6.70 8.69 -12.66
CA GLY A 80 -6.42 7.51 -13.48
C GLY A 80 -4.92 7.27 -13.72
N VAL A 81 -4.04 7.94 -12.97
CA VAL A 81 -2.59 7.73 -13.06
C VAL A 81 -2.26 6.38 -12.44
N ILE A 82 -2.68 6.13 -11.20
CA ILE A 82 -2.44 4.85 -10.53
C ILE A 82 -3.62 3.91 -10.81
N LYS A 83 -3.30 2.71 -11.31
CA LYS A 83 -4.29 1.70 -11.73
C LYS A 83 -4.29 0.45 -10.86
N HIS A 84 -3.33 0.31 -9.95
CA HIS A 84 -3.28 -0.75 -8.93
C HIS A 84 -2.53 -0.26 -7.70
N ILE A 85 -3.06 -0.55 -6.51
CA ILE A 85 -2.35 -0.34 -5.23
C ILE A 85 -2.03 -1.71 -4.60
N ALA A 86 -0.79 -1.93 -4.20
CA ALA A 86 -0.40 -3.09 -3.37
C ALA A 86 0.20 -2.61 -2.05
N MET A 87 -0.26 -3.15 -0.93
CA MET A 87 0.17 -2.79 0.42
C MET A 87 0.78 -3.98 1.16
N ASN A 88 1.70 -3.71 2.09
CA ASN A 88 1.98 -4.67 3.16
C ASN A 88 0.83 -4.71 4.18
N GLY A 89 0.77 -5.74 5.03
CA GLY A 89 -0.33 -5.94 5.98
C GLY A 89 -0.56 -4.78 6.97
N ALA A 90 0.48 -4.02 7.32
CA ALA A 90 0.35 -2.84 8.17
C ALA A 90 -0.34 -1.64 7.50
N GLY A 91 -0.29 -1.52 6.16
CA GLY A 91 -0.88 -0.39 5.43
C GLY A 91 -2.39 -0.22 5.71
N PRO A 92 -3.20 -1.28 5.50
CA PRO A 92 -4.63 -1.26 5.78
C PRO A 92 -5.02 -0.89 7.20
N ILE A 93 -4.16 -1.19 8.18
CA ILE A 93 -4.41 -0.87 9.59
C ILE A 93 -4.41 0.64 9.78
N HIS A 94 -3.35 1.31 9.31
CA HIS A 94 -3.25 2.76 9.40
C HIS A 94 -4.30 3.47 8.54
N ASP A 95 -4.59 2.93 7.36
CA ASP A 95 -5.62 3.46 6.46
C ASP A 95 -7.03 3.38 7.08
N PHE A 96 -7.35 2.23 7.70
CA PHE A 96 -8.62 2.00 8.38
C PHE A 96 -8.79 2.88 9.61
N GLU A 97 -7.76 3.02 10.44
CA GLU A 97 -7.84 3.86 11.64
C GLU A 97 -8.04 5.35 11.30
N LEU A 98 -7.37 5.85 10.25
CA LEU A 98 -7.64 7.20 9.75
C LEU A 98 -9.09 7.34 9.29
N ALA A 99 -9.66 6.35 8.61
CA ALA A 99 -11.08 6.38 8.22
C ALA A 99 -12.03 6.32 9.42
N LEU A 100 -11.70 5.53 10.45
CA LEU A 100 -12.54 5.28 11.62
C LEU A 100 -12.56 6.47 12.58
N ILE A 101 -11.39 6.98 12.97
CA ILE A 101 -11.25 7.99 14.02
C ILE A 101 -10.49 9.25 13.60
N GLY A 102 -9.99 9.32 12.35
CA GLY A 102 -9.22 10.47 11.88
C GLY A 102 -7.79 10.52 12.43
N GLU A 103 -7.33 9.46 13.09
CA GLU A 103 -6.02 9.38 13.72
C GLU A 103 -5.43 7.96 13.58
N THR A 104 -4.10 7.84 13.59
CA THR A 104 -3.40 6.55 13.58
C THR A 104 -1.98 6.65 14.15
N SER A 105 -1.29 5.51 14.22
CA SER A 105 0.08 5.32 14.72
C SER A 105 0.23 5.52 16.21
N GLU A 106 0.70 4.49 16.90
CA GLU A 106 0.90 4.49 18.35
C GLU A 106 2.35 4.80 18.78
N TYR A 107 2.56 4.93 20.09
CA TYR A 107 3.86 5.06 20.74
C TYR A 107 4.41 3.68 21.12
N VAL A 108 5.07 3.03 20.15
CA VAL A 108 5.54 1.64 20.23
C VAL A 108 6.27 1.31 21.54
N GLU A 109 7.29 2.09 21.91
CA GLU A 109 8.14 1.83 23.09
C GLU A 109 7.32 1.67 24.37
N GLN A 110 6.43 2.64 24.64
CA GLN A 110 5.57 2.65 25.84
C GLN A 110 4.61 1.45 25.86
N THR A 111 4.03 1.12 24.72
CA THR A 111 3.00 0.08 24.59
C THR A 111 3.57 -1.34 24.57
N ILE A 112 4.87 -1.51 24.29
CA ILE A 112 5.52 -2.83 24.38
C ILE A 112 5.77 -3.19 25.84
N GLU A 113 6.16 -2.21 26.66
CA GLU A 113 6.46 -2.43 28.08
C GLU A 113 5.24 -2.94 28.87
N ASP A 114 4.04 -2.43 28.56
CA ASP A 114 2.79 -2.82 29.21
C ASP A 114 1.97 -3.89 28.46
N GLY A 115 2.46 -4.32 27.28
CA GLY A 115 1.84 -5.36 26.46
C GLY A 115 0.60 -4.92 25.67
N THR A 116 0.31 -3.62 25.61
CA THR A 116 -0.84 -3.08 24.87
C THR A 116 -0.56 -2.78 23.39
N PHE A 117 0.70 -2.89 22.95
CA PHE A 117 1.11 -2.58 21.57
C PHE A 117 0.28 -3.37 20.57
N GLY A 118 -0.49 -2.66 19.73
CA GLY A 118 -1.35 -3.27 18.73
C GLY A 118 -2.59 -4.00 19.25
N MET A 119 -2.87 -4.00 20.56
CA MET A 119 -4.00 -4.69 21.18
C MET A 119 -5.29 -3.87 21.12
N ILE A 120 -5.60 -3.29 19.96
CA ILE A 120 -6.77 -2.42 19.78
C ILE A 120 -7.98 -3.24 19.35
N GLU A 121 -9.03 -3.21 20.17
CA GLU A 121 -10.25 -4.01 19.98
C GLU A 121 -10.97 -3.64 18.68
N GLU A 122 -11.28 -2.35 18.48
CA GLU A 122 -12.06 -1.92 17.32
C GLU A 122 -11.30 -2.19 16.00
N THR A 123 -10.01 -1.85 15.95
CA THR A 123 -9.15 -2.10 14.79
C THR A 123 -9.02 -3.58 14.49
N GLY A 124 -8.62 -4.38 15.50
CA GLY A 124 -8.38 -5.81 15.34
C GLY A 124 -9.66 -6.58 15.01
N ARG A 125 -10.76 -6.31 15.72
CA ARG A 125 -12.04 -7.00 15.48
C ARG A 125 -12.61 -6.68 14.10
N ILE A 126 -12.74 -5.40 13.74
CA ILE A 126 -13.42 -4.99 12.49
C ILE A 126 -12.63 -5.43 11.26
N LEU A 127 -11.30 -5.32 11.28
CA LEU A 127 -10.47 -5.79 10.16
C LEU A 127 -10.53 -7.31 10.01
N ASN A 128 -10.48 -8.07 11.10
CA ASN A 128 -10.64 -9.52 11.04
C ASN A 128 -12.05 -9.94 10.58
N GLU A 129 -13.10 -9.22 10.95
CA GLU A 129 -14.46 -9.43 10.39
C GLU A 129 -14.48 -9.20 8.87
N ALA A 130 -13.88 -8.11 8.38
CA ALA A 130 -13.76 -7.85 6.94
C ALA A 130 -13.00 -8.97 6.21
N ILE A 131 -11.90 -9.46 6.81
CA ILE A 131 -11.09 -10.55 6.25
C ILE A 131 -11.89 -11.86 6.19
N LYS A 132 -12.63 -12.22 7.25
CA LYS A 132 -13.50 -13.41 7.26
C LYS A 132 -14.62 -13.32 6.22
N GLU A 133 -15.24 -12.15 6.09
CA GLU A 133 -16.24 -11.90 5.04
C GLU A 133 -15.62 -12.00 3.65
N GLY A 134 -14.42 -11.45 3.45
CA GLY A 134 -13.67 -11.57 2.20
C GLY A 134 -13.39 -13.03 1.86
N ALA A 135 -12.94 -13.82 2.83
CA ALA A 135 -12.70 -15.25 2.67
C ALA A 135 -13.98 -16.01 2.29
N LYS A 136 -15.12 -15.69 2.90
CA LYS A 136 -16.42 -16.30 2.57
C LYS A 136 -16.86 -15.99 1.14
N ASN A 137 -16.59 -14.77 0.66
CA ASN A 137 -17.04 -14.28 -0.65
C ASN A 137 -15.97 -14.38 -1.76
N ASN A 138 -14.81 -14.98 -1.49
CA ASN A 138 -13.66 -15.07 -2.40
C ASN A 138 -13.12 -13.69 -2.85
N PHE A 139 -13.20 -12.69 -1.98
CA PHE A 139 -12.57 -11.40 -2.20
C PHE A 139 -11.10 -11.41 -1.75
N GLY A 140 -10.31 -10.57 -2.41
CA GLY A 140 -9.01 -10.17 -1.89
C GLY A 140 -9.15 -9.34 -0.60
N MET A 141 -8.12 -9.35 0.26
CA MET A 141 -8.14 -8.64 1.55
C MET A 141 -8.31 -7.13 1.35
N GLY A 142 -7.60 -6.53 0.39
CA GLY A 142 -7.72 -5.10 0.11
C GLY A 142 -9.14 -4.68 -0.26
N TYR A 143 -9.76 -5.41 -1.19
CA TYR A 143 -11.16 -5.18 -1.58
C TYR A 143 -12.12 -5.34 -0.39
N ALA A 144 -11.96 -6.42 0.38
CA ALA A 144 -12.85 -6.72 1.50
C ALA A 144 -12.82 -5.62 2.58
N ILE A 145 -11.63 -5.08 2.89
CA ILE A 145 -11.48 -3.97 3.85
C ILE A 145 -12.06 -2.67 3.28
N GLY A 146 -11.75 -2.33 2.02
CA GLY A 146 -12.32 -1.14 1.36
C GLY A 146 -13.85 -1.16 1.33
N LYS A 147 -14.43 -2.33 1.04
CA LYS A 147 -15.87 -2.58 1.12
C LYS A 147 -16.40 -2.40 2.54
N LYS A 148 -15.73 -2.98 3.55
CA LYS A 148 -16.14 -2.82 4.96
C LYS A 148 -16.16 -1.35 5.40
N ILE A 149 -15.14 -0.56 5.02
CA ILE A 149 -15.10 0.88 5.32
C ILE A 149 -16.30 1.61 4.69
N ASN A 150 -16.65 1.27 3.45
CA ASN A 150 -17.83 1.81 2.78
C ASN A 150 -19.13 1.44 3.52
N ASP A 151 -19.30 0.15 3.85
CA ASP A 151 -20.53 -0.38 4.43
C ASP A 151 -20.78 0.17 5.84
N LEU A 152 -19.72 0.35 6.63
CA LEU A 152 -19.80 0.99 7.94
C LEU A 152 -20.01 2.51 7.86
N ASN A 153 -19.91 3.10 6.66
CA ASN A 153 -20.01 4.54 6.42
C ASN A 153 -19.12 5.36 7.38
N LEU A 154 -17.84 4.98 7.48
CA LEU A 154 -16.93 5.58 8.45
C LEU A 154 -16.79 7.11 8.26
N PRO A 155 -16.68 7.89 9.35
CA PRO A 155 -16.78 9.36 9.31
C PRO A 155 -15.70 10.02 8.46
N HIS A 156 -14.53 9.40 8.33
CA HIS A 156 -13.38 9.94 7.61
C HIS A 156 -12.96 9.05 6.44
N LYS A 157 -13.88 8.21 5.92
CA LYS A 157 -13.64 7.26 4.82
C LYS A 157 -12.98 7.88 3.59
N GLU A 158 -13.22 9.17 3.30
CA GLU A 158 -12.62 9.88 2.17
C GLU A 158 -11.09 10.03 2.29
N SER A 159 -10.51 9.85 3.49
CA SER A 159 -9.06 9.83 3.71
C SER A 159 -8.41 8.46 3.47
N SER A 160 -9.21 7.40 3.31
CA SER A 160 -8.74 6.02 3.12
C SER A 160 -8.48 5.69 1.65
N ILE A 161 -7.28 5.18 1.37
CA ILE A 161 -6.89 4.65 0.06
C ILE A 161 -7.75 3.44 -0.29
N LEU A 162 -8.03 2.54 0.67
CA LEU A 162 -8.83 1.33 0.43
C LEU A 162 -10.28 1.65 0.07
N TYR A 163 -10.90 2.60 0.77
CA TYR A 163 -12.24 3.07 0.44
C TYR A 163 -12.28 3.73 -0.95
N ASN A 164 -11.34 4.62 -1.26
CA ASN A 164 -11.28 5.26 -2.57
C ASN A 164 -11.01 4.25 -3.69
N ALA A 165 -10.16 3.24 -3.46
CA ALA A 165 -9.92 2.16 -4.42
C ALA A 165 -11.21 1.37 -4.70
N TYR A 166 -11.95 1.00 -3.64
CA TYR A 166 -13.26 0.36 -3.77
C TYR A 166 -14.25 1.23 -4.56
N LYS A 167 -14.35 2.52 -4.25
CA LYS A 167 -15.26 3.46 -4.95
C LYS A 167 -14.91 3.68 -6.41
N LEU A 168 -13.63 3.74 -6.74
CA LEU A 168 -13.12 3.97 -8.09
C LEU A 168 -13.01 2.68 -8.92
N ASN A 169 -13.33 1.52 -8.34
CA ASN A 169 -13.11 0.21 -8.95
C ASN A 169 -11.64 -0.01 -9.39
N ILE A 170 -10.70 0.49 -8.58
CA ILE A 170 -9.26 0.29 -8.77
C ILE A 170 -8.84 -0.92 -7.92
N PRO A 171 -8.17 -1.93 -8.50
CA PRO A 171 -7.62 -3.04 -7.74
C PRO A 171 -6.71 -2.58 -6.60
N VAL A 172 -6.98 -3.09 -5.40
CA VAL A 172 -6.14 -2.90 -4.22
C VAL A 172 -5.89 -4.25 -3.55
N THR A 173 -4.61 -4.57 -3.31
CA THR A 173 -4.16 -5.87 -2.78
C THR A 173 -3.33 -5.69 -1.51
N VAL A 174 -3.47 -6.61 -0.57
CA VAL A 174 -2.75 -6.63 0.71
C VAL A 174 -1.99 -7.93 0.85
N HIS A 175 -0.67 -7.81 0.96
CA HIS A 175 0.24 -8.95 1.06
C HIS A 175 0.76 -9.08 2.49
N VAL A 176 0.33 -10.14 3.16
CA VAL A 176 0.53 -10.36 4.59
C VAL A 176 1.67 -11.35 4.84
N ALA A 177 2.54 -11.02 5.80
CA ALA A 177 3.39 -11.99 6.46
C ALA A 177 2.80 -12.26 7.86
N ILE A 178 2.45 -13.52 8.15
CA ILE A 178 1.76 -13.85 9.40
C ILE A 178 2.69 -13.54 10.58
N GLY A 179 2.15 -12.82 11.57
CA GLY A 179 2.87 -12.36 12.76
C GLY A 179 3.53 -10.99 12.63
N THR A 180 3.47 -10.31 11.47
CA THR A 180 4.04 -8.95 11.34
C THR A 180 3.07 -7.83 11.68
N ASP A 181 1.77 -8.10 11.58
CA ASP A 181 0.71 -7.10 11.70
C ASP A 181 -0.12 -7.29 12.97
N ILE A 182 -0.51 -6.19 13.61
CA ILE A 182 -1.18 -6.19 14.92
C ILE A 182 -2.58 -6.86 14.92
N ILE A 183 -3.17 -7.07 13.75
CA ILE A 183 -4.44 -7.80 13.65
C ILE A 183 -4.28 -9.31 13.85
N HIS A 184 -3.06 -9.85 13.74
CA HIS A 184 -2.79 -11.28 13.92
C HIS A 184 -2.80 -11.72 15.38
N GLN A 185 -2.41 -10.83 16.28
CA GLN A 185 -2.41 -11.06 17.73
C GLN A 185 -3.82 -10.89 18.35
N HIS A 186 -4.78 -10.35 17.60
CA HIS A 186 -6.15 -10.17 18.10
C HIS A 186 -6.87 -11.53 18.25
N PRO A 187 -7.65 -11.77 19.33
CA PRO A 187 -8.36 -13.04 19.55
C PRO A 187 -9.29 -13.47 18.41
N SER A 188 -9.79 -12.51 17.64
CA SER A 188 -10.68 -12.77 16.49
C SER A 188 -9.95 -13.18 15.21
N CYS A 189 -8.62 -13.18 15.17
CA CYS A 189 -7.85 -13.58 13.99
C CYS A 189 -8.18 -15.00 13.56
N ASP A 190 -8.46 -15.18 12.27
CA ASP A 190 -8.57 -16.50 11.65
C ASP A 190 -7.52 -16.65 10.55
N GLY A 191 -6.49 -17.44 10.83
CA GLY A 191 -5.36 -17.65 9.92
C GLY A 191 -5.78 -18.22 8.55
N ALA A 192 -6.84 -19.03 8.50
CA ALA A 192 -7.37 -19.55 7.25
C ALA A 192 -7.95 -18.43 6.37
N SER A 193 -8.75 -17.53 6.95
CA SER A 193 -9.28 -16.36 6.26
C SER A 193 -8.17 -15.39 5.81
N VAL A 194 -7.17 -15.13 6.67
CA VAL A 194 -5.99 -14.32 6.32
C VAL A 194 -5.25 -14.93 5.13
N GLY A 195 -4.88 -16.21 5.21
CA GLY A 195 -4.19 -16.92 4.14
C GLY A 195 -4.98 -16.93 2.83
N LYS A 196 -6.29 -17.21 2.88
CA LYS A 196 -7.15 -17.25 1.69
C LYS A 196 -7.23 -15.88 0.99
N THR A 197 -7.50 -14.82 1.75
CA THR A 197 -7.69 -13.47 1.19
C THR A 197 -6.40 -12.85 0.67
N THR A 198 -5.27 -13.01 1.38
CA THR A 198 -3.96 -12.51 0.89
C THR A 198 -3.47 -13.29 -0.32
N TYR A 199 -3.77 -14.59 -0.42
CA TYR A 199 -3.49 -15.38 -1.62
C TYR A 199 -4.37 -14.96 -2.80
N GLN A 200 -5.64 -14.65 -2.57
CA GLN A 200 -6.50 -14.08 -3.61
C GLN A 200 -5.96 -12.73 -4.10
N ASP A 201 -5.48 -11.88 -3.19
CA ASP A 201 -4.79 -10.64 -3.53
C ASP A 201 -3.52 -10.87 -4.34
N PHE A 202 -2.74 -11.92 -4.06
CA PHE A 202 -1.59 -12.31 -4.88
C PHE A 202 -1.99 -12.66 -6.33
N ARG A 203 -3.12 -13.35 -6.53
CA ARG A 203 -3.63 -13.65 -7.87
C ARG A 203 -4.04 -12.38 -8.63
N ILE A 204 -4.79 -11.49 -7.97
CA ILE A 204 -5.20 -10.20 -8.55
C ILE A 204 -3.98 -9.35 -8.90
N PHE A 205 -3.00 -9.28 -8.00
CA PHE A 205 -1.75 -8.56 -8.25
C PHE A 205 -0.96 -9.14 -9.43
N THR A 206 -0.89 -10.46 -9.54
CA THR A 206 -0.24 -11.15 -10.66
C THR A 206 -0.91 -10.82 -11.99
N GLU A 207 -2.23 -10.72 -12.03
CA GLU A 207 -2.96 -10.27 -13.22
C GLU A 207 -2.58 -8.83 -13.60
N SER A 208 -2.52 -7.91 -12.63
CA SER A 208 -2.05 -6.54 -12.87
C SER A 208 -0.62 -6.49 -13.39
N VAL A 209 0.27 -7.33 -12.83
CA VAL A 209 1.67 -7.44 -13.26
C VAL A 209 1.80 -7.99 -14.68
N SER A 210 0.91 -8.88 -15.12
CA SER A 210 0.90 -9.39 -16.50
C SER A 210 0.68 -8.31 -17.57
N LYS A 211 0.17 -7.13 -17.16
CA LYS A 211 -0.15 -5.98 -18.00
C LYS A 211 0.92 -4.87 -17.95
N LEU A 212 2.10 -5.14 -17.39
CA LEU A 212 3.17 -4.14 -17.15
C LEU A 212 4.07 -3.81 -18.36
N GLU A 213 3.88 -4.40 -19.53
CA GLU A 213 4.67 -3.99 -20.72
C GLU A 213 4.46 -2.51 -21.06
N ASP A 214 5.56 -1.79 -21.14
CA ASP A 214 5.67 -0.34 -21.25
C ASP A 214 5.00 0.43 -20.10
N GLY A 215 4.71 -0.26 -18.99
CA GLY A 215 4.12 0.30 -17.78
C GLY A 215 5.15 0.69 -16.72
N VAL A 216 4.64 1.08 -15.55
CA VAL A 216 5.45 1.50 -14.39
C VAL A 216 5.09 0.70 -13.15
N VAL A 217 6.11 0.28 -12.40
CA VAL A 217 5.97 -0.20 -11.02
C VAL A 217 6.76 0.70 -10.07
N LEU A 218 6.09 1.21 -9.04
CA LEU A 218 6.69 2.01 -7.99
C LEU A 218 6.68 1.19 -6.69
N ASN A 219 7.82 1.08 -6.01
CA ASN A 219 7.92 0.56 -4.65
C ASN A 219 8.29 1.68 -3.70
N ILE A 220 7.40 2.02 -2.76
CA ILE A 220 7.61 3.12 -1.82
C ILE A 220 7.55 2.61 -0.37
N GLY A 221 8.67 2.65 0.33
CA GLY A 221 8.75 2.33 1.76
C GLY A 221 8.43 0.89 2.12
N CYS A 222 8.71 -0.08 1.24
CA CYS A 222 8.59 -1.50 1.53
C CYS A 222 9.88 -2.25 1.18
N ALA A 223 10.64 -2.68 2.19
CA ALA A 223 11.96 -3.26 2.01
C ALA A 223 11.97 -4.76 1.69
N VAL A 224 10.91 -5.51 2.03
CA VAL A 224 10.92 -6.99 1.94
C VAL A 224 9.65 -7.55 1.29
N ILE A 225 8.48 -7.35 1.91
CA ILE A 225 7.26 -8.07 1.52
C ILE A 225 6.88 -7.82 0.05
N LEU A 226 6.68 -6.57 -0.35
CA LEU A 226 6.26 -6.23 -1.71
C LEU A 226 7.35 -6.50 -2.76
N PRO A 227 8.65 -6.22 -2.53
CA PRO A 227 9.72 -6.67 -3.42
C PRO A 227 9.72 -8.18 -3.69
N GLU A 228 9.51 -9.01 -2.67
CA GLU A 228 9.45 -10.46 -2.83
C GLU A 228 8.19 -10.87 -3.59
N VAL A 229 7.03 -10.32 -3.24
CA VAL A 229 5.75 -10.59 -3.93
C VAL A 229 5.83 -10.22 -5.41
N PHE A 230 6.34 -9.04 -5.74
CA PHE A 230 6.51 -8.56 -7.11
C PHE A 230 7.38 -9.50 -7.94
N LEU A 231 8.51 -9.94 -7.39
CA LEU A 231 9.40 -10.85 -8.11
C LEU A 231 8.68 -12.16 -8.49
N LYS A 232 7.84 -12.70 -7.59
CA LYS A 232 7.08 -13.94 -7.85
C LYS A 232 5.94 -13.69 -8.85
N ALA A 233 5.20 -12.60 -8.71
CA ALA A 233 4.14 -12.21 -9.64
C ALA A 233 4.70 -12.01 -11.07
N LEU A 234 5.85 -11.32 -11.21
CA LEU A 234 6.50 -11.11 -12.50
C LEU A 234 7.01 -12.42 -13.10
N THR A 235 7.54 -13.31 -12.27
CA THR A 235 7.98 -14.64 -12.70
C THR A 235 6.79 -15.44 -13.24
N ILE A 236 5.65 -15.44 -12.56
CA ILE A 236 4.43 -16.13 -13.03
C ILE A 236 3.93 -15.52 -14.33
N ALA A 237 3.85 -14.18 -14.42
CA ALA A 237 3.42 -13.50 -15.64
C ALA A 237 4.28 -13.90 -16.85
N ARG A 238 5.61 -13.89 -16.70
CA ARG A 238 6.55 -14.31 -17.75
C ARG A 238 6.48 -15.81 -18.04
N ASN A 239 6.25 -16.65 -17.03
CA ASN A 239 6.11 -18.09 -17.19
C ASN A 239 4.83 -18.48 -17.94
N LEU A 240 3.78 -17.65 -17.86
CA LEU A 240 2.54 -17.79 -18.63
C LEU A 240 2.59 -17.03 -19.96
N ASP A 241 3.79 -16.76 -20.49
CA ASP A 241 4.05 -16.11 -21.78
C ASP A 241 3.47 -14.68 -21.95
N TYR A 242 3.05 -14.02 -20.87
CA TYR A 242 2.71 -12.60 -20.95
C TYR A 242 3.98 -11.80 -21.26
N LYS A 243 3.87 -10.92 -22.26
CA LYS A 243 4.95 -10.01 -22.62
C LYS A 243 5.12 -8.99 -21.49
N VAL A 244 6.15 -9.15 -20.68
CA VAL A 244 6.56 -8.17 -19.65
C VAL A 244 8.08 -8.09 -19.64
N LYS A 245 8.64 -7.43 -20.65
CA LYS A 245 10.09 -7.29 -20.89
C LYS A 245 10.56 -5.85 -20.70
N ASN A 246 9.81 -4.89 -21.24
CA ASN A 246 10.15 -3.48 -21.19
C ASN A 246 9.26 -2.79 -20.16
N LEU A 247 9.77 -2.50 -18.97
CA LEU A 247 9.01 -1.80 -17.92
C LEU A 247 9.87 -0.76 -17.20
N THR A 248 9.24 0.28 -16.67
CA THR A 248 9.91 1.19 -15.74
C THR A 248 9.69 0.72 -14.31
N ALA A 249 10.77 0.54 -13.56
CA ALA A 249 10.71 0.18 -12.15
C ALA A 249 11.43 1.21 -11.29
N ALA A 250 10.80 1.65 -10.20
CA ALA A 250 11.43 2.58 -9.26
C ALA A 250 11.28 2.10 -7.82
N ASN A 251 12.37 2.17 -7.06
CA ASN A 251 12.34 2.09 -5.60
C ASN A 251 12.56 3.48 -5.00
N LEU A 252 11.66 3.90 -4.11
CA LEU A 252 11.72 5.16 -3.38
C LEU A 252 11.74 4.86 -1.88
N ASP A 253 12.87 5.10 -1.23
CA ASP A 253 13.05 4.81 0.19
C ASP A 253 14.06 5.78 0.83
N MET A 254 14.18 5.78 2.16
CA MET A 254 15.13 6.65 2.86
C MET A 254 16.55 6.11 2.83
N ILE A 255 16.72 4.81 2.54
CA ILE A 255 18.00 4.13 2.40
C ILE A 255 17.95 3.12 1.26
N ASP A 256 19.12 2.75 0.72
CA ASP A 256 19.20 1.74 -0.32
C ASP A 256 19.23 0.33 0.27
N HIS A 257 18.20 -0.46 -0.05
CA HIS A 257 18.04 -1.82 0.42
C HIS A 257 18.37 -2.83 -0.69
N TYR A 258 19.08 -3.91 -0.33
CA TYR A 258 19.44 -4.98 -1.26
C TYR A 258 18.22 -5.56 -2.01
N ARG A 259 17.14 -5.88 -1.29
CA ARG A 259 15.96 -6.54 -1.88
C ARG A 259 15.23 -5.65 -2.89
N PRO A 260 14.83 -4.40 -2.60
CA PRO A 260 14.25 -3.52 -3.59
C PRO A 260 15.19 -3.23 -4.78
N ARG A 261 16.49 -3.01 -4.51
CA ARG A 261 17.50 -2.81 -5.58
C ARG A 261 17.52 -3.98 -6.55
N GLU A 262 17.59 -5.21 -6.04
CA GLU A 262 17.71 -6.39 -6.89
C GLU A 262 16.36 -6.86 -7.44
N ASN A 263 15.33 -6.97 -6.59
CA ASN A 263 14.06 -7.63 -6.89
C ASN A 263 12.99 -6.71 -7.48
N VAL A 264 13.11 -5.38 -7.32
CA VAL A 264 12.21 -4.42 -7.96
C VAL A 264 12.90 -3.74 -9.14
N VAL A 265 14.14 -3.31 -8.96
CA VAL A 265 14.82 -2.48 -9.96
C VAL A 265 15.62 -3.34 -10.95
N LYS A 266 16.75 -3.93 -10.54
CA LYS A 266 17.71 -4.52 -11.48
C LYS A 266 17.23 -5.76 -12.23
N ARG A 267 16.73 -6.78 -11.51
CA ARG A 267 16.32 -8.06 -12.14
C ARG A 267 15.07 -7.89 -13.00
N PRO A 268 14.04 -7.13 -12.59
CA PRO A 268 12.85 -6.92 -13.42
C PRO A 268 13.14 -6.21 -14.74
N THR A 269 14.07 -5.25 -14.76
CA THR A 269 14.44 -4.47 -15.96
C THR A 269 15.60 -5.08 -16.76
N SER A 270 16.00 -6.33 -16.49
CA SER A 270 17.15 -6.97 -17.15
C SER A 270 16.90 -7.30 -18.63
N LEU A 271 15.63 -7.43 -19.03
CA LEU A 271 15.22 -7.70 -20.40
C LEU A 271 14.88 -6.43 -21.20
N GLY A 272 15.08 -5.25 -20.60
CA GLY A 272 14.70 -3.96 -21.14
C GLY A 272 14.07 -3.04 -20.09
N GLY A 273 13.80 -1.80 -20.48
CA GLY A 273 13.19 -0.80 -19.61
C GLY A 273 14.18 0.04 -18.80
N LYS A 274 13.69 0.67 -17.74
CA LYS A 274 14.45 1.63 -16.93
C LYS A 274 14.27 1.37 -15.45
N GLY A 275 15.37 1.38 -14.72
CA GLY A 275 15.40 1.20 -13.26
C GLY A 275 15.82 2.47 -12.55
N PHE A 276 15.09 2.86 -11.51
CA PHE A 276 15.38 4.05 -10.70
C PHE A 276 15.48 3.70 -9.21
N ILE A 277 16.46 4.27 -8.53
CA ILE A 277 16.60 4.22 -7.07
C ILE A 277 16.64 5.66 -6.58
N ILE A 278 15.60 6.08 -5.86
CA ILE A 278 15.50 7.42 -5.29
C ILE A 278 15.63 7.29 -3.78
N ILE A 279 16.69 7.86 -3.23
CA ILE A 279 16.97 7.83 -1.79
C ILE A 279 16.59 9.18 -1.19
N GLU A 280 15.39 9.29 -0.62
CA GLU A 280 14.89 10.51 0.02
C GLU A 280 13.64 10.21 0.86
N ARG A 281 13.32 11.10 1.81
CA ARG A 281 12.10 11.04 2.62
C ARG A 281 10.81 11.07 1.78
N HIS A 282 9.83 10.29 2.17
CA HIS A 282 8.53 10.17 1.48
C HIS A 282 7.77 11.49 1.43
N GLU A 283 7.93 12.31 2.47
CA GLU A 283 7.41 13.67 2.61
C GLU A 283 7.97 14.64 1.57
N LYS A 284 9.04 14.25 0.85
CA LYS A 284 9.55 14.99 -0.31
C LYS A 284 9.28 14.25 -1.62
N THR A 285 9.45 12.93 -1.66
CA THR A 285 9.31 12.18 -2.91
C THR A 285 7.86 12.17 -3.41
N ILE A 286 6.88 11.88 -2.57
CA ILE A 286 5.48 11.77 -3.00
C ILE A 286 4.88 13.14 -3.37
N PRO A 287 5.08 14.24 -2.60
CA PRO A 287 4.60 15.55 -3.00
C PRO A 287 5.25 16.04 -4.31
N THR A 288 6.54 15.74 -4.52
CA THR A 288 7.22 16.08 -5.77
C THR A 288 6.65 15.27 -6.93
N LEU A 289 6.51 13.95 -6.76
CA LEU A 289 5.94 13.05 -7.76
C LEU A 289 4.54 13.51 -8.17
N HIS A 290 3.67 13.72 -7.18
CA HIS A 290 2.31 14.19 -7.36
C HIS A 290 2.28 15.49 -8.15
N ARG A 291 3.00 16.53 -7.69
CA ARG A 291 2.96 17.85 -8.34
C ARG A 291 3.46 17.77 -9.79
N MET A 292 4.60 17.12 -10.02
CA MET A 292 5.19 17.06 -11.37
C MET A 292 4.36 16.22 -12.36
N VAL A 293 3.67 15.18 -11.88
CA VAL A 293 2.77 14.38 -12.72
C VAL A 293 1.48 15.14 -13.00
N VAL A 294 0.84 15.70 -11.97
CA VAL A 294 -0.45 16.41 -12.11
C VAL A 294 -0.32 17.64 -13.00
N ASP A 295 0.77 18.41 -12.89
CA ASP A 295 0.96 19.61 -13.72
C ASP A 295 1.10 19.30 -15.22
N LYS A 296 1.45 18.07 -15.59
CA LYS A 296 1.69 17.63 -16.98
C LYS A 296 0.65 16.65 -17.54
N THR A 297 -0.34 16.29 -16.73
CA THR A 297 -1.45 15.39 -17.08
C THR A 297 -2.80 16.10 -17.12
N ARG A 298 -2.80 17.42 -16.89
CA ARG A 298 -3.93 18.30 -17.21
C ARG A 298 -4.14 18.43 -18.71
#